data_AF-A0A962GMY6-F1
#
_entry.id   AF-A0A962GMY6-F1
#
_cell.length_a   1.000
_cell.length_b   1.000
_cell.length_c   1.000
_cell.angle_alpha   90.00
_cell.angle_beta   90.00
_cell.angle_gamma   90.00
#
_symmetry.space_group_name_H-M   'P 1'
#
loop_
_entity.id
_entity.type
_entity.pdbx_description
1 polymer ?
#
loop_
_entity_poly.entity_id
_entity_poly.type
_entity_poly.pdbx_seq_one_letter_code
_entity_poly.pdbx_strand_id
1 'polypeptide(L)'
;FLTGYNLSFMAMIGFIALIGIEIKNSILLVDFTNQLRLQGRSLDEAIEEAGEVRFLPILLTSLTAIGGLLPLALQNVGMYSPMAWVIIGGLISST
;
A
#
# COMPACT_ATOMS: atom_id res chain seq x y z
N PHE A 1 3.77 -19.02 -8.31
CA PHE A 1 4.91 -19.48 -9.12
C PHE A 1 6.27 -19.14 -8.47
N LEU A 2 6.48 -17.95 -7.88
CA LEU A 2 7.72 -17.61 -7.14
C LEU A 2 7.77 -18.10 -5.67
N THR A 3 6.62 -18.24 -5.00
CA THR A 3 6.54 -18.65 -3.57
C THR A 3 5.98 -20.07 -3.36
N GLY A 4 5.75 -20.83 -4.43
CA GLY A 4 5.15 -22.17 -4.36
C GLY A 4 3.65 -22.21 -3.96
N TYR A 5 3.03 -21.08 -3.65
CA TYR A 5 1.62 -21.01 -3.30
C TYR A 5 0.71 -20.89 -4.53
N ASN A 6 -0.37 -21.67 -4.52
CA ASN A 6 -1.51 -21.50 -5.42
C ASN A 6 -2.35 -20.30 -5.00
N LEU A 7 -3.08 -19.70 -5.94
CA LEU A 7 -4.03 -18.63 -5.66
C LEU A 7 -5.15 -19.18 -4.76
N SER A 8 -5.00 -18.99 -3.45
CA SER A 8 -5.92 -19.50 -2.44
C SER A 8 -6.97 -18.45 -2.10
N PHE A 9 -8.07 -18.87 -1.48
CA PHE A 9 -9.09 -17.94 -0.98
C PHE A 9 -8.49 -16.86 -0.05
N MET A 10 -7.52 -17.23 0.79
CA MET A 10 -6.80 -16.27 1.64
C MET A 10 -5.95 -15.28 0.84
N ALA A 11 -5.36 -15.70 -0.28
CA ALA A 11 -4.65 -14.78 -1.17
C ALA A 11 -5.61 -13.73 -1.77
N MET A 12 -6.85 -14.12 -2.10
CA MET A 12 -7.88 -13.18 -2.57
C MET A 12 -8.29 -12.17 -1.47
N ILE A 13 -8.40 -12.60 -0.22
CA ILE A 13 -8.63 -11.68 0.91
C ILE A 13 -7.47 -10.67 1.02
N GLY A 14 -6.23 -11.13 0.84
CA GLY A 14 -5.05 -10.25 0.80
C GLY A 14 -5.13 -9.19 -0.30
N PHE A 15 -5.59 -9.56 -1.49
CA PHE A 15 -5.82 -8.60 -2.58
C PHE A 15 -6.87 -7.55 -2.23
N ILE A 16 -7.99 -7.95 -1.62
CA ILE A 16 -9.05 -7.01 -1.20
C ILE A 16 -8.51 -6.03 -0.16
N ALA A 17 -7.75 -6.52 0.83
CA ALA A 17 -7.12 -5.68 1.84
C ALA A 17 -6.13 -4.67 1.22
N LEU A 18 -5.31 -5.13 0.27
CA LEU A 18 -4.40 -4.28 -0.50
C LEU A 18 -5.11 -3.16 -1.23
N ILE A 19 -6.20 -3.47 -1.94
CA ILE A 19 -6.98 -2.47 -2.67
C ILE A 19 -7.46 -1.37 -1.72
N GLY A 20 -7.89 -1.73 -0.50
CA GLY A 20 -8.29 -0.76 0.51
C GLY A 20 -7.14 0.17 0.95
N ILE A 21 -5.95 -0.39 1.14
CA ILE A 21 -4.75 0.39 1.51
C ILE A 21 -4.37 1.35 0.36
N GLU A 22 -4.37 0.84 -0.87
CA GLU A 22 -4.05 1.59 -2.08
C GLU A 22 -4.99 2.75 -2.35
N ILE A 23 -6.30 2.48 -2.28
CA ILE A 23 -7.32 3.50 -2.46
C ILE A 23 -7.19 4.58 -1.38
N LYS A 24 -6.91 4.19 -0.12
CA LYS A 24 -6.72 5.17 0.96
C LYS A 24 -5.51 6.06 0.70
N ASN A 25 -4.38 5.49 0.29
CA ASN A 25 -3.17 6.25 -0.03
C ASN A 25 -3.40 7.21 -1.22
N SER A 26 -4.03 6.72 -2.29
CA SER A 26 -4.34 7.51 -3.49
C SER A 26 -5.35 8.63 -3.22
N ILE A 27 -6.46 8.33 -2.52
CA ILE A 27 -7.48 9.33 -2.16
C ILE A 27 -6.86 10.42 -1.31
N LEU A 28 -6.01 10.04 -0.35
CA LEU A 28 -5.30 11.03 0.45
C LEU A 28 -4.59 11.99 -0.53
N LEU A 29 -3.62 11.51 -1.32
CA LEU A 29 -2.78 12.36 -2.17
C LEU A 29 -3.62 13.33 -3.02
N VAL A 30 -4.64 12.80 -3.70
CA VAL A 30 -5.56 13.59 -4.54
C VAL A 30 -6.36 14.62 -3.73
N ASP A 31 -6.84 14.27 -2.54
CA ASP A 31 -7.58 15.20 -1.68
C ASP A 31 -6.70 16.37 -1.23
N PHE A 32 -5.44 16.10 -0.88
CA PHE A 32 -4.50 17.15 -0.47
C PHE A 32 -4.11 18.05 -1.65
N THR A 33 -3.85 17.48 -2.83
CA THR A 33 -3.66 18.25 -4.05
C THR A 33 -4.88 19.13 -4.35
N ASN A 34 -6.10 18.59 -4.22
CA ASN A 34 -7.32 19.38 -4.43
C ASN A 34 -7.49 20.50 -3.39
N GLN A 35 -7.14 20.26 -2.12
CA GLN A 35 -7.15 21.31 -1.09
C GLN A 35 -6.17 22.43 -1.43
N LEU A 36 -4.94 22.11 -1.85
CA LEU A 36 -3.95 23.10 -2.26
C LEU A 36 -4.43 23.90 -3.48
N ARG A 37 -5.08 23.24 -4.44
CA ARG A 37 -5.70 23.92 -5.59
C ARG A 37 -6.83 24.87 -5.17
N LEU A 38 -7.66 24.49 -4.21
CA LEU A 38 -8.70 25.37 -3.66
C LEU A 38 -8.13 26.60 -2.94
N GLN A 39 -6.90 26.50 -2.43
CA GLN A 39 -6.15 27.61 -1.85
C GLN A 39 -5.47 28.50 -2.91
N GLY A 40 -5.63 28.20 -4.20
CA GLY A 40 -5.12 29.01 -5.31
C GLY A 40 -3.77 28.57 -5.86
N ARG A 41 -3.21 27.44 -5.40
CA ARG A 41 -1.99 26.86 -5.97
C ARG A 41 -2.22 26.37 -7.41
N SER A 42 -1.19 26.50 -8.24
CA SER A 42 -1.16 25.86 -9.56
C SER A 42 -1.13 24.32 -9.41
N LEU A 43 -1.55 23.58 -10.44
CA LEU A 43 -1.61 22.11 -10.37
C LEU A 43 -0.23 21.50 -10.08
N ASP A 44 0.81 22.01 -10.73
CA ASP A 44 2.17 21.49 -10.61
C ASP A 44 2.71 21.71 -9.18
N GLU A 45 2.55 22.92 -8.63
CA GLU A 45 2.92 23.22 -7.24
C GLU A 45 2.16 22.35 -6.24
N ALA A 46 0.85 22.15 -6.47
CA ALA A 46 0.01 21.35 -5.58
C ALA A 46 0.38 19.87 -5.59
N ILE A 47 0.88 19.33 -6.71
CA ILE A 47 1.34 17.94 -6.80
C ILE A 47 2.71 17.78 -6.11
N GLU A 48 3.62 18.73 -6.31
CA GLU A 48 4.95 18.71 -5.69
C GLU A 48 4.85 18.76 -4.16
N GLU A 49 4.08 19.72 -3.63
CA GLU A 49 3.85 19.88 -2.19
C GLU A 49 3.08 18.69 -1.59
N ALA A 50 2.08 18.15 -2.32
CA ALA A 50 1.37 16.95 -1.89
C ALA A 50 2.27 15.71 -1.85
N GLY A 51 3.14 15.55 -2.83
CA GLY A 51 4.12 14.48 -2.90
C GLY A 51 5.10 14.56 -1.73
N GLU A 52 5.71 15.71 -1.50
CA GLU A 52 6.72 15.89 -0.44
C GLU A 52 6.15 15.61 0.96
N VAL A 53 4.95 16.11 1.25
CA VAL A 53 4.30 15.92 2.56
C VAL A 53 3.89 14.46 2.80
N ARG A 54 3.62 13.68 1.74
CA ARG A 54 2.99 12.36 1.86
C ARG A 54 3.87 11.18 1.52
N PHE A 55 4.96 11.40 0.79
CA PHE A 55 5.89 10.35 0.41
C PHE A 55 6.42 9.57 1.63
N LEU A 56 6.95 10.29 2.63
CA LEU A 56 7.46 9.66 3.86
C LEU A 56 6.35 8.95 4.66
N PRO A 57 5.18 9.55 4.95
CA PRO A 57 4.08 8.86 5.60
C PRO A 57 3.61 7.57 4.89
N ILE A 58 3.48 7.58 3.56
CA ILE A 58 3.05 6.42 2.78
C ILE A 58 4.12 5.31 2.86
N LEU A 59 5.40 5.66 2.77
CA LEU A 59 6.49 4.69 2.94
C LEU A 59 6.49 4.06 4.34
N LEU A 60 6.28 4.85 5.39
CA LEU A 60 6.27 4.37 6.76
C LEU A 60 5.13 3.39 7.02
N THR A 61 3.94 3.63 6.46
CA THR A 61 2.80 2.70 6.60
C THR A 61 3.07 1.39 5.85
N SER A 62 3.59 1.46 4.62
CA SER A 62 3.98 0.27 3.86
C SER A 62 5.05 -0.54 4.57
N LEU A 63 6.11 0.11 5.08
CA LEU A 63 7.17 -0.57 5.85
C LEU A 63 6.64 -1.22 7.14
N THR A 64 5.74 -0.53 7.85
CA THR A 64 5.13 -1.07 9.07
C THR A 64 4.30 -2.32 8.77
N ALA A 65 3.50 -2.29 7.70
CA ALA A 65 2.72 -3.44 7.27
C ALA A 65 3.59 -4.61 6.79
N ILE A 66 4.63 -4.34 6.01
CA ILE A 66 5.61 -5.34 5.58
C ILE A 66 6.28 -5.97 6.80
N GLY A 67 6.77 -5.17 7.75
CA GLY A 67 7.41 -5.66 8.97
C GLY A 67 6.49 -6.54 9.83
N GLY A 68 5.22 -6.17 9.96
CA GLY A 68 4.23 -6.96 10.71
C GLY A 68 3.86 -8.29 10.03
N LEU A 69 3.88 -8.33 8.70
CA LEU A 69 3.53 -9.52 7.91
C LEU A 69 4.73 -10.41 7.58
N LEU A 70 5.95 -9.87 7.66
CA LEU A 70 7.20 -10.58 7.38
C LEU A 70 7.33 -11.92 8.14
N PRO A 71 7.09 -12.01 9.47
CA PRO A 71 7.19 -13.29 10.16
C PRO A 71 6.14 -14.29 9.68
N LEU A 72 4.92 -13.85 9.34
CA LEU A 72 3.86 -14.72 8.82
C LEU A 72 4.19 -15.26 7.42
N ALA A 73 4.85 -14.44 6.60
CA ALA A 73 5.31 -14.82 5.27
C ALA A 73 6.47 -15.82 5.32
N LEU A 74 7.41 -15.65 6.26
CA LEU A 74 8.61 -16.48 6.39
C LEU A 74 8.36 -17.80 7.16
N GLN A 75 7.51 -17.78 8.19
CA GLN A 75 7.28 -18.96 9.04
C GLN A 75 6.28 -19.96 8.45
N ASN A 76 5.78 -19.73 7.23
CA ASN A 76 4.84 -20.63 6.53
C ASN A 76 3.65 -21.05 7.42
N VAL A 77 3.01 -20.07 8.08
CA VAL A 77 1.84 -20.20 8.96
C VAL A 77 0.58 -20.59 8.15
N GLY A 78 0.60 -21.79 7.60
CA GLY A 78 -0.51 -22.43 6.90
C GLY A 78 -1.18 -21.52 5.86
N MET A 79 -2.46 -21.21 6.09
CA MET A 79 -3.29 -20.45 5.17
C MET A 79 -3.02 -18.94 5.16
N TYR A 80 -2.30 -18.40 6.16
CA TYR A 80 -2.02 -16.96 6.26
C TYR A 80 -0.79 -16.53 5.46
N SER A 81 0.15 -17.43 5.18
CA SER A 81 1.35 -17.10 4.42
C SER A 81 1.08 -16.64 2.98
N PRO A 82 0.17 -17.28 2.21
CA PRO A 82 -0.23 -16.77 0.89
C PRO A 82 -0.78 -15.34 0.93
N MET A 83 -1.57 -15.01 1.95
CA MET A 83 -2.13 -13.67 2.15
C MET A 83 -1.04 -12.64 2.44
N ALA A 84 -0.11 -12.98 3.35
CA ALA A 84 1.01 -12.12 3.71
C ALA A 84 1.91 -11.82 2.51
N TRP A 85 2.22 -12.83 1.69
CA TRP A 85 3.01 -12.64 0.46
C TRP A 85 2.33 -11.75 -0.57
N VAL A 86 1.02 -11.89 -0.75
CA VAL A 86 0.25 -11.01 -1.63
C VAL A 86 0.32 -9.57 -1.15
N ILE A 87 0.04 -9.32 0.14
CA ILE A 87 0.05 -7.97 0.71
C ILE A 87 1.45 -7.35 0.61
N ILE A 88 2.50 -8.07 1.01
CA ILE A 88 3.88 -7.58 0.93
C ILE A 88 4.26 -7.26 -0.52
N GLY A 89 3.97 -8.15 -1.46
CA GLY A 89 4.27 -7.92 -2.88
C GLY A 89 3.52 -6.71 -3.45
N GLY A 90 2.24 -6.54 -3.10
CA GLY A 90 1.45 -5.40 -3.56
C GLY A 90 1.94 -4.07 -2.97
N LEU A 91 2.29 -4.04 -1.69
CA LEU A 91 2.82 -2.83 -1.05
C LEU A 91 4.15 -2.39 -1.68
N ILE A 92 5.04 -3.34 -1.97
CA ILE A 92 6.34 -3.05 -2.62
C ILE A 92 6.15 -2.52 -4.05
N SER A 93 5.16 -3.03 -4.80
CA SER A 93 4.93 -2.60 -6.18
C SER A 93 4.26 -1.23 -6.30
N SER A 94 3.59 -0.78 -5.24
CA SER A 94 2.68 0.36 -5.30
C SER A 94 3.12 1.57 -4.49
N THR A 95 4.10 1.38 -3.59
CA THR A 95 4.80 2.46 -2.90
C THR A 95 6.08 2.81 -3.64
#